data_AF-A0A143DEQ0-F1
#
_entry.id   AF-A0A143DEQ0-F1
#
_cell.length_a   1.000
_cell.length_b   1.000
_cell.length_c   1.000
_cell.angle_alpha   90.00
_cell.angle_beta   90.00
_cell.angle_gamma   90.00
#
_symmetry.space_group_name_H-M   'P 1'
#
loop_
_entity.id
_entity.type
_entity.pdbx_description
1 polymer ?
#
loop_
_entity_poly.entity_id
_entity_poly.type
_entity_poly.pdbx_seq_one_letter_code
_entity_poly.pdbx_strand_id
1 'polypeptide(L)'
;MDIHQPFSQVVKDVKRHDPVRFLTTLFAPDRVRPALWALYAFNAELGRIRDVVTEQVLGQIRFQWWRDTLGNLEAGVVAKSPIVQDLATLVQAYNVPVSLLCHVVDARSAEVESLPFETEYDLEQYCDGYGGTLAEAVCRIGGVHDEVVVQAARQVGRAAVVARTLLGFPASLVAGHCSIPSGVLDALSLDPEQLGDPDAVVKLAPWSLDLCRMGRGMLGAARHTVSRPPRDILAVFLEAMAAERTFSVLERNGGNLIDPDLHRPDNRALGMTWRVLRGRW
;
A
#
# COMPACT_ATOMS: atom_id res chain seq x y z
N MET A 1 27.96 2.03 -1.96
CA MET A 1 27.29 3.34 -1.81
C MET A 1 27.75 3.94 -0.49
N ASP A 2 28.29 5.16 -0.51
CA ASP A 2 28.90 5.80 0.65
C ASP A 2 27.84 6.10 1.73
N ILE A 3 28.05 5.61 2.96
CA ILE A 3 27.06 5.64 4.06
C ILE A 3 26.82 7.05 4.62
N HIS A 4 27.55 8.05 4.09
CA HIS A 4 27.56 9.44 4.54
C HIS A 4 26.91 10.43 3.56
N GLN A 5 26.40 9.98 2.41
CA GLN A 5 25.62 10.86 1.53
C GLN A 5 24.21 11.08 2.11
N PRO A 6 23.77 12.33 2.33
CA PRO A 6 22.42 12.60 2.80
C PRO A 6 21.40 12.08 1.78
N PHE A 7 20.33 11.45 2.28
CA PHE A 7 19.23 10.98 1.44
C PHE A 7 18.71 12.10 0.51
N SER A 8 18.42 11.75 -0.74
CA SER A 8 17.72 12.66 -1.65
C SER A 8 16.36 13.07 -1.06
N GLN A 9 15.78 14.16 -1.56
CA GLN A 9 14.47 14.63 -1.07
C GLN A 9 13.40 13.53 -1.18
N VAL A 10 13.37 12.82 -2.31
CA VAL A 10 12.48 11.68 -2.56
C VAL A 10 12.57 10.63 -1.46
N VAL A 11 13.78 10.25 -1.04
CA VAL A 11 13.96 9.23 0.00
C VAL A 11 13.54 9.74 1.38
N LYS A 12 13.76 11.03 1.68
CA LYS A 12 13.26 11.64 2.92
C LYS A 12 11.73 11.62 2.96
N ASP A 13 11.09 11.86 1.84
CA ASP A 13 9.62 11.86 1.73
C ASP A 13 9.05 10.45 1.93
N VAL A 14 9.65 9.41 1.34
CA VAL A 14 9.26 8.01 1.63
C VAL A 14 9.45 7.69 3.10
N LYS A 15 10.60 8.05 3.70
CA LYS A 15 10.85 7.78 5.12
C LYS A 15 9.82 8.46 6.03
N ARG A 16 9.33 9.65 5.65
CA ARG A 16 8.35 10.41 6.43
C ARG A 16 6.93 9.89 6.24
N HIS A 17 6.55 9.55 5.01
CA HIS A 17 5.16 9.29 4.63
C HIS A 17 4.83 7.80 4.44
N ASP A 18 5.83 6.96 4.22
CA ASP A 18 5.68 5.50 4.16
C ASP A 18 6.88 4.80 4.85
N PRO A 19 7.02 4.93 6.19
CA PRO A 19 8.17 4.41 6.92
C PRO A 19 8.28 2.88 6.83
N VAL A 20 7.16 2.16 6.66
CA VAL A 20 7.17 0.71 6.50
C VAL A 20 7.84 0.34 5.19
N ARG A 21 7.38 0.89 4.05
CA ARG A 21 8.01 0.60 2.75
C ARG A 21 9.42 1.15 2.65
N PHE A 22 9.72 2.30 3.27
CA PHE A 22 11.10 2.75 3.42
C PHE A 22 11.98 1.66 4.04
N LEU A 23 11.56 1.07 5.17
CA LEU A 23 12.33 0.01 5.83
C LEU A 23 12.49 -1.24 4.95
N THR A 24 11.44 -1.68 4.25
CA THR A 24 11.54 -2.89 3.41
C THR A 24 12.55 -2.72 2.27
N THR A 25 12.69 -1.52 1.69
CA THR A 25 13.70 -1.25 0.66
C THR A 25 15.14 -1.38 1.13
N LEU A 26 15.40 -1.26 2.45
CA LEU A 26 16.75 -1.42 3.00
C LEU A 26 17.27 -2.88 2.88
N PHE A 27 16.36 -3.84 2.68
CA PHE A 27 16.69 -5.24 2.44
C PHE A 27 16.86 -5.58 0.95
N ALA A 28 16.50 -4.67 0.05
CA ALA A 28 16.70 -4.83 -1.38
C ALA A 28 18.16 -4.52 -1.77
N PRO A 29 18.72 -5.15 -2.82
CA PRO A 29 20.05 -4.82 -3.33
C PRO A 29 20.20 -3.35 -3.77
N ASP A 30 21.42 -2.81 -3.65
CA ASP A 30 21.76 -1.43 -4.03
C ASP A 30 21.30 -1.08 -5.45
N ARG A 31 21.36 -2.05 -6.37
CA ARG A 31 20.99 -1.85 -7.78
C ARG A 31 19.52 -1.49 -7.97
N VAL A 32 18.57 -2.07 -7.22
CA VAL A 32 17.13 -1.84 -7.41
C VAL A 32 16.56 -0.80 -6.44
N ARG A 33 17.26 -0.56 -5.33
CA ARG A 33 16.76 0.29 -4.24
C ARG A 33 16.35 1.71 -4.67
N PRO A 34 17.10 2.43 -5.54
CA PRO A 34 16.68 3.75 -6.00
C PRO A 34 15.34 3.73 -6.75
N ALA A 35 15.10 2.71 -7.58
CA ALA A 35 13.83 2.57 -8.29
C ALA A 35 12.66 2.26 -7.33
N LEU A 36 12.90 1.44 -6.30
CA LEU A 36 11.90 1.20 -5.25
C LEU A 36 11.55 2.49 -4.49
N TRP A 37 12.53 3.35 -4.20
CA TRP A 37 12.26 4.65 -3.60
C TRP A 37 11.46 5.57 -4.51
N ALA A 38 11.76 5.61 -5.82
CA ALA A 38 10.97 6.36 -6.79
C ALA A 38 9.50 5.91 -6.81
N LEU A 39 9.28 4.60 -6.91
CA LEU A 39 7.95 3.99 -6.90
C LEU A 39 7.18 4.31 -5.61
N TYR A 40 7.84 4.17 -4.45
CA TYR A 40 7.19 4.40 -3.16
C TYR A 40 7.00 5.89 -2.84
N ALA A 41 7.82 6.78 -3.39
CA ALA A 41 7.61 8.23 -3.29
C ALA A 41 6.40 8.66 -4.11
N PHE A 42 6.30 8.18 -5.35
CA PHE A 42 5.11 8.36 -6.18
C PHE A 42 3.85 7.85 -5.46
N ASN A 43 3.90 6.64 -4.92
CA ASN A 43 2.81 6.08 -4.13
C ASN A 43 2.45 6.94 -2.90
N ALA A 44 3.45 7.49 -2.20
CA ALA A 44 3.24 8.35 -1.04
C ALA A 44 2.60 9.70 -1.42
N GLU A 45 3.00 10.30 -2.55
CA GLU A 45 2.36 11.49 -3.12
C GLU A 45 0.88 11.24 -3.43
N LEU A 46 0.55 10.12 -4.09
CA LEU A 46 -0.84 9.75 -4.38
C LEU A 46 -1.66 9.58 -3.10
N GLY A 47 -1.14 8.85 -2.12
CA GLY A 47 -1.83 8.63 -0.85
C GLY A 47 -2.08 9.92 -0.07
N ARG A 48 -1.16 10.89 -0.18
CA ARG A 48 -1.27 12.18 0.48
C ARG A 48 -2.33 13.09 -0.12
N ILE A 49 -2.78 12.87 -1.36
CA ILE A 49 -3.78 13.74 -1.99
C ILE A 49 -4.98 13.90 -1.05
N ARG A 50 -5.49 12.79 -0.48
CA ARG A 50 -6.60 12.82 0.50
C ARG A 50 -6.32 13.64 1.75
N ASP A 51 -5.07 13.70 2.20
CA ASP A 51 -4.68 14.44 3.41
C ASP A 51 -4.63 15.96 3.18
N VAL A 52 -4.42 16.41 1.94
CA VAL A 52 -4.18 17.85 1.62
C VAL A 52 -5.32 18.54 0.89
N VAL A 53 -6.28 17.80 0.31
CA VAL A 53 -7.45 18.39 -0.35
C VAL A 53 -8.74 17.97 0.34
N THR A 54 -9.48 18.96 0.81
CA THR A 54 -10.81 18.79 1.42
C THR A 54 -11.90 18.60 0.36
N GLU A 55 -11.74 19.27 -0.80
CA GLU A 55 -12.71 19.23 -1.89
C GLU A 55 -12.38 18.10 -2.87
N GLN A 56 -13.35 17.22 -3.14
CA GLN A 56 -13.20 16.10 -4.07
C GLN A 56 -12.69 16.56 -5.45
N VAL A 57 -13.20 17.69 -5.95
CA VAL A 57 -12.79 18.28 -7.23
C VAL A 57 -11.28 18.60 -7.26
N LEU A 58 -10.72 19.10 -6.16
CA LEU A 58 -9.28 19.39 -6.09
C LEU A 58 -8.44 18.11 -6.10
N GLY A 59 -8.94 17.04 -5.48
CA GLY A 59 -8.33 15.70 -5.57
C GLY A 59 -8.32 15.18 -7.00
N GLN A 60 -9.44 15.32 -7.71
CA GLN A 60 -9.56 14.94 -9.11
C GLN A 60 -8.57 15.66 -10.02
N ILE A 61 -8.41 16.97 -9.82
CA ILE A 61 -7.40 17.76 -10.56
C ILE A 61 -5.99 17.22 -10.32
N ARG A 62 -5.66 16.80 -9.08
CA ARG A 62 -4.35 16.23 -8.74
C ARG A 62 -4.14 14.85 -9.37
N PHE A 63 -5.13 13.97 -9.36
CA PHE A 63 -5.03 12.68 -10.03
C PHE A 63 -4.95 12.84 -11.55
N GLN A 64 -5.72 13.76 -12.14
CA GLN A 64 -5.63 14.06 -13.56
C GLN A 64 -4.24 14.59 -13.93
N TRP A 65 -3.66 15.48 -13.13
CA TRP A 65 -2.28 15.93 -13.33
C TRP A 65 -1.28 14.77 -13.33
N TRP A 66 -1.47 13.77 -12.47
CA TRP A 66 -0.64 12.57 -12.48
C TRP A 66 -0.82 11.73 -13.75
N ARG A 67 -2.06 11.54 -14.22
CA ARG A 67 -2.33 10.85 -15.50
C ARG A 67 -1.63 11.56 -16.66
N ASP A 68 -1.78 12.88 -16.76
CA ASP A 68 -1.15 13.68 -17.81
C ASP A 68 0.38 13.63 -17.71
N THR A 69 0.93 13.66 -16.49
CA THR A 69 2.37 13.56 -16.24
C THR A 69 2.93 12.20 -16.66
N LEU A 70 2.23 11.11 -16.36
CA LEU A 70 2.61 9.76 -16.78
C LEU A 70 2.49 9.58 -18.30
N GLY A 71 1.44 10.12 -18.94
CA GLY A 71 1.32 10.13 -20.40
C GLY A 71 2.44 10.93 -21.08
N ASN A 72 2.81 12.09 -20.53
CA ASN A 72 3.97 12.86 -21.00
C ASN A 72 5.29 12.10 -20.82
N LEU A 73 5.44 11.39 -19.70
CA LEU A 73 6.61 10.55 -19.42
C LEU A 73 6.76 9.43 -20.47
N GLU A 74 5.66 8.79 -20.86
CA GLU A 74 5.63 7.79 -21.93
C GLU A 74 6.05 8.38 -23.28
N ALA A 75 5.66 9.63 -23.56
CA ALA A 75 6.08 10.39 -24.74
C ALA A 75 7.51 10.96 -24.65
N GLY A 76 8.25 10.69 -23.57
CA GLY A 76 9.63 11.15 -23.36
C GLY A 76 9.75 12.58 -22.82
N VAL A 77 8.65 13.21 -22.40
CA VAL A 77 8.63 14.56 -21.83
C VAL A 77 8.65 14.47 -20.29
N VAL A 78 9.77 14.86 -19.68
CA VAL A 78 9.99 14.76 -18.23
C VAL A 78 9.79 16.13 -17.55
N ALA A 79 8.83 16.22 -16.63
CA ALA A 79 8.62 17.43 -15.83
C ALA A 79 9.77 17.67 -14.84
N LYS A 80 9.98 18.93 -14.42
CA LYS A 80 11.04 19.34 -13.47
C LYS A 80 10.81 18.89 -12.01
N SER A 81 9.85 18.02 -11.76
CA SER A 81 9.60 17.47 -10.42
C SER A 81 10.62 16.36 -10.12
N PRO A 82 11.29 16.36 -8.94
CA PRO A 82 12.26 15.32 -8.57
C PRO A 82 11.67 13.90 -8.66
N ILE A 83 10.43 13.71 -8.21
CA ILE A 83 9.76 12.41 -8.27
C ILE A 83 9.53 11.98 -9.72
N VAL A 84 9.15 12.91 -10.60
CA VAL A 84 8.91 12.61 -12.02
C VAL A 84 10.22 12.25 -12.75
N GLN A 85 11.33 12.88 -12.39
CA GLN A 85 12.66 12.53 -12.92
C GLN A 85 13.10 11.12 -12.49
N ASP A 86 12.86 10.79 -11.22
CA ASP A 86 13.14 9.45 -10.70
C ASP A 86 12.20 8.40 -11.34
N LEU A 87 10.93 8.74 -11.59
CA LEU A 87 10.00 7.88 -12.34
C LEU A 87 10.42 7.70 -13.80
N ALA A 88 10.97 8.71 -14.46
CA ALA A 88 11.51 8.58 -15.81
C ALA A 88 12.61 7.52 -15.86
N THR A 89 13.51 7.54 -14.86
CA THR A 89 14.56 6.54 -14.70
C THR A 89 13.97 5.15 -14.46
N LEU A 90 12.94 5.05 -13.62
CA LEU A 90 12.23 3.80 -13.35
C LEU A 90 11.62 3.20 -14.63
N VAL A 91 10.92 4.00 -15.44
CA VAL A 91 10.29 3.55 -16.68
C VAL A 91 11.35 3.12 -17.71
N GLN A 92 12.40 3.92 -17.89
CA GLN A 92 13.41 3.69 -18.93
C GLN A 92 14.43 2.59 -18.56
N ALA A 93 14.97 2.61 -17.34
CA ALA A 93 16.06 1.71 -16.96
C ALA A 93 15.57 0.33 -16.49
N TYR A 94 14.34 0.24 -15.99
CA TYR A 94 13.76 -1.00 -15.46
C TYR A 94 12.59 -1.52 -16.30
N ASN A 95 12.28 -0.87 -17.42
CA ASN A 95 11.19 -1.23 -18.32
C ASN A 95 9.85 -1.42 -17.58
N VAL A 96 9.58 -0.60 -16.56
CA VAL A 96 8.28 -0.62 -15.88
C VAL A 96 7.26 0.04 -16.81
N PRO A 97 6.18 -0.67 -17.20
CA PRO A 97 5.14 -0.08 -18.04
C PRO A 97 4.50 1.12 -17.34
N VAL A 98 4.34 2.23 -18.06
CA VAL A 98 3.61 3.41 -17.57
C VAL A 98 2.17 3.04 -17.20
N SER A 99 1.57 2.08 -17.92
CA SER A 99 0.23 1.56 -17.60
C SER A 99 0.10 1.00 -16.18
N LEU A 100 1.14 0.38 -15.60
CA LEU A 100 1.10 -0.05 -14.20
C LEU A 100 1.03 1.14 -13.25
N LEU A 101 1.75 2.23 -13.55
CA LEU A 101 1.69 3.44 -12.74
C LEU A 101 0.32 4.12 -12.86
N CYS A 102 -0.25 4.17 -14.09
CA CYS A 102 -1.60 4.69 -14.32
C CYS A 102 -2.66 3.89 -13.55
N HIS A 103 -2.60 2.55 -13.56
CA HIS A 103 -3.52 1.72 -12.77
C HIS A 103 -3.46 2.02 -11.26
N VAL A 104 -2.27 2.32 -10.73
CA VAL A 104 -2.13 2.76 -9.33
C VAL A 104 -2.78 4.13 -9.10
N VAL A 105 -2.65 5.08 -10.04
CA VAL A 105 -3.37 6.37 -10.00
C VAL A 105 -4.88 6.13 -10.00
N ASP A 106 -5.36 5.28 -10.91
CA ASP A 106 -6.78 5.03 -11.09
C ASP A 106 -7.42 4.36 -9.87
N ALA A 107 -6.75 3.36 -9.27
CA ALA A 107 -7.22 2.75 -8.04
C ALA A 107 -7.33 3.77 -6.89
N ARG A 108 -6.41 4.73 -6.80
CA ARG A 108 -6.46 5.80 -5.79
C ARG A 108 -7.48 6.89 -6.11
N SER A 109 -7.72 7.18 -7.39
CA SER A 109 -8.79 8.07 -7.85
C SER A 109 -10.16 7.49 -7.50
N ALA A 110 -10.38 6.20 -7.81
CA ALA A 110 -11.61 5.49 -7.50
C ALA A 110 -11.89 5.44 -6.00
N GLU A 111 -10.86 5.25 -5.17
CA GLU A 111 -10.98 5.39 -3.71
C GLU A 111 -11.45 6.79 -3.27
N VAL A 112 -11.18 7.87 -4.02
CA VAL A 112 -11.68 9.20 -3.65
C VAL A 112 -13.10 9.43 -4.17
N GLU A 113 -13.47 8.79 -5.26
CA GLU A 113 -14.79 8.95 -5.91
C GLU A 113 -15.86 8.07 -5.28
N SER A 114 -15.48 6.86 -4.87
CA SER A 114 -16.38 5.77 -4.50
C SER A 114 -16.33 5.49 -3.01
N LEU A 115 -16.10 6.49 -2.15
CA LEU A 115 -16.22 6.29 -0.70
C LEU A 115 -17.56 6.83 -0.17
N PRO A 116 -18.29 6.01 0.63
CA PRO A 116 -18.01 4.61 0.95
C PRO A 116 -18.08 3.68 -0.28
N PHE A 117 -17.24 2.62 -0.30
CA PHE A 117 -17.29 1.60 -1.36
C PHE A 117 -18.71 1.04 -1.45
N GLU A 118 -19.23 0.71 -2.64
CA GLU A 118 -20.59 0.18 -2.74
C GLU A 118 -20.66 -1.24 -2.14
N THR A 119 -19.71 -2.09 -2.51
CA THR A 119 -19.66 -3.49 -2.12
C THR A 119 -18.29 -3.92 -1.59
N GLU A 120 -18.24 -5.07 -0.92
CA GLU A 120 -16.96 -5.70 -0.53
C GLU A 120 -16.12 -6.09 -1.76
N TYR A 121 -16.78 -6.41 -2.88
CA TYR A 121 -16.09 -6.68 -4.15
C TYR A 121 -15.33 -5.44 -4.64
N ASP A 122 -15.89 -4.24 -4.51
CA ASP A 122 -15.20 -3.00 -4.89
C ASP A 122 -13.97 -2.74 -4.02
N LEU A 123 -14.05 -3.05 -2.72
CA LEU A 123 -12.91 -3.01 -1.81
C LEU A 123 -11.82 -4.02 -2.23
N GLU A 124 -12.20 -5.23 -2.66
CA GLU A 124 -11.25 -6.21 -3.17
C GLU A 124 -10.59 -5.77 -4.48
N GLN A 125 -11.35 -5.18 -5.41
CA GLN A 125 -10.84 -4.60 -6.64
C GLN A 125 -9.89 -3.44 -6.36
N TYR A 126 -10.22 -2.57 -5.41
CA TYR A 126 -9.32 -1.53 -4.93
C TYR A 126 -8.01 -2.14 -4.40
N CYS A 127 -8.08 -3.18 -3.56
CA CYS A 127 -6.89 -3.84 -3.02
C CYS A 127 -5.99 -4.44 -4.12
N ASP A 128 -6.58 -5.02 -5.17
CA ASP A 128 -5.85 -5.58 -6.32
C ASP A 128 -5.28 -4.49 -7.24
N GLY A 129 -6.11 -3.55 -7.68
CA GLY A 129 -5.73 -2.43 -8.53
C GLY A 129 -4.68 -1.52 -7.89
N TYR A 130 -4.69 -1.40 -6.57
CA TYR A 130 -3.68 -0.65 -5.83
C TYR A 130 -2.49 -1.51 -5.39
N GLY A 131 -2.69 -2.36 -4.37
CA GLY A 131 -1.61 -3.11 -3.73
C GLY A 131 -1.01 -4.19 -4.63
N GLY A 132 -1.86 -4.89 -5.37
CA GLY A 132 -1.45 -5.89 -6.36
C GLY A 132 -0.60 -5.25 -7.47
N THR A 133 -1.10 -4.21 -8.12
CA THR A 133 -0.37 -3.49 -9.17
C THR A 133 0.95 -2.89 -8.68
N LEU A 134 0.98 -2.31 -7.48
CA LEU A 134 2.21 -1.78 -6.90
C LEU A 134 3.26 -2.90 -6.68
N ALA A 135 2.82 -4.06 -6.20
CA ALA A 135 3.67 -5.23 -6.05
C ALA A 135 4.17 -5.79 -7.39
N GLU A 136 3.35 -5.73 -8.44
CA GLU A 136 3.78 -6.08 -9.78
C GLU A 136 4.85 -5.13 -10.30
N ALA A 137 4.72 -3.82 -10.08
CA ALA A 137 5.76 -2.84 -10.43
C ALA A 137 7.08 -3.13 -9.72
N VAL A 138 7.05 -3.56 -8.45
CA VAL A 138 8.25 -4.05 -7.73
C VAL A 138 8.86 -5.28 -8.41
N CYS A 139 8.04 -6.21 -8.92
CA CYS A 139 8.53 -7.36 -9.67
C CYS A 139 9.22 -6.95 -10.97
N ARG A 140 8.65 -5.99 -11.71
CA ARG A 140 9.27 -5.43 -12.93
C ARG A 140 10.64 -4.79 -12.61
N ILE A 141 10.72 -3.98 -11.55
CA ILE A 141 11.99 -3.40 -11.07
C ILE A 141 13.02 -4.49 -10.74
N GLY A 142 12.56 -5.60 -10.14
CA GLY A 142 13.40 -6.75 -9.82
C GLY A 142 13.86 -7.57 -11.04
N GLY A 143 13.29 -7.33 -12.22
CA GLY A 143 13.48 -8.16 -13.42
C GLY A 143 12.78 -9.52 -13.33
N VAL A 144 11.71 -9.63 -12.53
CA VAL A 144 10.96 -10.86 -12.32
C VAL A 144 9.72 -10.86 -13.20
N HIS A 145 9.65 -11.84 -14.11
CA HIS A 145 8.55 -12.02 -15.07
C HIS A 145 7.84 -13.36 -14.92
N ASP A 146 8.25 -14.19 -13.95
CA ASP A 146 7.56 -15.43 -13.65
C ASP A 146 6.19 -15.09 -13.05
N GLU A 147 5.13 -15.36 -13.80
CA GLU A 147 3.74 -15.06 -13.43
C GLU A 147 3.32 -15.69 -12.10
N VAL A 148 3.88 -16.84 -11.74
CA VAL A 148 3.60 -17.49 -10.46
C VAL A 148 4.19 -16.69 -9.30
N VAL A 149 5.41 -16.16 -9.49
CA VAL A 149 6.07 -15.28 -8.50
C VAL A 149 5.42 -13.90 -8.45
N VAL A 150 5.07 -13.33 -9.61
CA VAL A 150 4.35 -12.05 -9.71
C VAL A 150 3.01 -12.15 -8.99
N GLN A 151 2.24 -13.22 -9.22
CA GLN A 151 0.96 -13.41 -8.56
C GLN A 151 1.11 -13.56 -7.04
N ALA A 152 2.14 -14.27 -6.57
CA ALA A 152 2.43 -14.34 -5.14
C ALA A 152 2.77 -12.96 -4.55
N ALA A 153 3.56 -12.15 -5.25
CA ALA A 153 3.85 -10.77 -4.85
C ALA A 153 2.57 -9.91 -4.82
N ARG A 154 1.70 -10.02 -5.83
CA ARG A 154 0.40 -9.34 -5.89
C ARG A 154 -0.46 -9.68 -4.68
N GLN A 155 -0.52 -10.95 -4.27
CA GLN A 155 -1.25 -11.37 -3.06
C GLN A 155 -0.68 -10.72 -1.79
N VAL A 156 0.64 -10.58 -1.67
CA VAL A 156 1.24 -9.83 -0.53
C VAL A 156 0.89 -8.35 -0.59
N GLY A 157 0.96 -7.72 -1.76
CA GLY A 157 0.59 -6.33 -1.95
C GLY A 157 -0.88 -6.06 -1.59
N ARG A 158 -1.80 -6.93 -2.01
CA ARG A 158 -3.22 -6.88 -1.63
C ARG A 158 -3.42 -6.97 -0.12
N ALA A 159 -2.80 -7.96 0.52
CA ALA A 159 -2.87 -8.13 1.97
C ALA A 159 -2.32 -6.92 2.74
N ALA A 160 -1.26 -6.28 2.21
CA ALA A 160 -0.72 -5.06 2.79
C ALA A 160 -1.71 -3.90 2.70
N VAL A 161 -2.47 -3.76 1.61
CA VAL A 161 -3.53 -2.74 1.50
C VAL A 161 -4.68 -3.04 2.46
N VAL A 162 -5.14 -4.29 2.56
CA VAL A 162 -6.16 -4.69 3.55
C VAL A 162 -5.75 -4.28 4.97
N ALA A 163 -4.51 -4.58 5.36
CA ALA A 163 -3.99 -4.19 6.67
C ALA A 163 -3.91 -2.66 6.84
N ARG A 164 -3.58 -1.92 5.78
CA ARG A 164 -3.55 -0.45 5.81
C ARG A 164 -4.94 0.16 5.90
N THR A 165 -5.95 -0.42 5.24
CA THR A 165 -7.35 0.01 5.36
C THR A 165 -7.84 -0.16 6.80
N LEU A 166 -7.57 -1.32 7.41
CA LEU A 166 -7.91 -1.58 8.81
C LEU A 166 -7.17 -0.64 9.77
N LEU A 167 -5.86 -0.44 9.58
CA LEU A 167 -5.05 0.44 10.41
C LEU A 167 -5.41 1.92 10.24
N GLY A 168 -5.82 2.31 9.03
CA GLY A 168 -6.16 3.69 8.68
C GLY A 168 -7.57 4.10 9.10
N PHE A 169 -8.37 3.18 9.63
CA PHE A 169 -9.77 3.44 9.97
C PHE A 169 -9.95 4.66 10.89
N PRO A 170 -9.27 4.79 12.05
CA PRO A 170 -9.48 5.95 12.93
C PRO A 170 -9.12 7.28 12.27
N ALA A 171 -8.00 7.32 11.54
CA ALA A 171 -7.57 8.52 10.84
C ALA A 171 -8.53 8.90 9.70
N SER A 172 -9.09 7.91 9.02
CA SER A 172 -10.08 8.13 7.95
C SER A 172 -11.35 8.76 8.49
N LEU A 173 -11.85 8.31 9.64
CA LEU A 173 -13.01 8.90 10.29
C LEU A 173 -12.77 10.36 10.70
N VAL A 174 -11.61 10.66 11.29
CA VAL A 174 -11.24 12.05 11.65
C VAL A 174 -11.18 12.95 10.41
N ALA A 175 -10.80 12.40 9.26
CA ALA A 175 -10.79 13.11 7.98
C ALA A 175 -12.17 13.18 7.29
N GLY A 176 -13.23 12.64 7.90
CA GLY A 176 -14.58 12.63 7.32
C GLY A 176 -14.75 11.62 6.19
N HIS A 177 -13.93 10.58 6.14
CA HIS A 177 -13.98 9.54 5.12
C HIS A 177 -14.42 8.20 5.71
N CYS A 178 -15.38 7.55 5.05
CA CYS A 178 -15.80 6.19 5.38
C CYS A 178 -15.21 5.21 4.37
N SER A 179 -14.29 4.33 4.79
CA SER A 179 -13.72 3.26 3.95
C SER A 179 -14.47 1.94 4.03
N ILE A 180 -15.58 1.90 4.76
CA ILE A 180 -16.39 0.69 4.95
C ILE A 180 -17.40 0.60 3.81
N PRO A 181 -17.57 -0.58 3.18
CA PRO A 181 -18.59 -0.73 2.15
C PRO A 181 -20.01 -0.46 2.65
N SER A 182 -20.81 0.25 1.84
CA SER A 182 -22.20 0.60 2.15
C SER A 182 -23.05 -0.64 2.47
N GLY A 183 -22.89 -1.73 1.71
CA GLY A 183 -23.59 -2.99 2.00
C GLY A 183 -23.28 -3.57 3.38
N VAL A 184 -22.08 -3.34 3.93
CA VAL A 184 -21.71 -3.76 5.29
C VAL A 184 -22.37 -2.86 6.33
N LEU A 185 -22.40 -1.55 6.08
CA LEU A 185 -23.07 -0.58 6.95
C LEU A 185 -24.57 -0.86 7.05
N ASP A 186 -25.22 -1.10 5.91
CA ASP A 186 -26.64 -1.45 5.84
C ASP A 186 -26.95 -2.73 6.60
N ALA A 187 -26.15 -3.79 6.39
CA ALA A 187 -26.31 -5.08 7.06
C ALA A 187 -26.18 -4.99 8.59
N LEU A 188 -25.36 -4.06 9.08
CA LEU A 188 -25.15 -3.81 10.51
C LEU A 188 -26.02 -2.68 11.08
N SER A 189 -26.83 -2.04 10.22
CA SER A 189 -27.63 -0.85 10.55
C SER A 189 -26.77 0.24 11.21
N LEU A 190 -25.65 0.57 10.57
CA LEU A 190 -24.69 1.58 11.00
C LEU A 190 -24.75 2.80 10.09
N ASP A 191 -24.79 3.98 10.70
CA ASP A 191 -24.59 5.24 10.01
C ASP A 191 -23.08 5.55 9.94
N PRO A 192 -22.51 5.94 8.78
CA PRO A 192 -21.15 6.46 8.68
C PRO A 192 -20.76 7.47 9.76
N GLU A 193 -21.68 8.34 10.19
CA GLU A 193 -21.42 9.37 11.20
C GLU A 193 -21.19 8.79 12.61
N GLN A 194 -21.71 7.59 12.88
CA GLN A 194 -21.63 6.90 14.18
C GLN A 194 -20.40 6.00 14.29
N LEU A 195 -19.60 5.87 13.23
CA LEU A 195 -18.48 4.91 13.20
C LEU A 195 -17.36 5.22 14.20
N GLY A 196 -17.34 6.44 14.77
CA GLY A 196 -16.45 6.80 15.88
C GLY A 196 -16.89 6.28 17.25
N ASP A 197 -18.15 5.85 17.38
CA ASP A 197 -18.71 5.39 18.65
C ASP A 197 -18.25 3.96 19.00
N PRO A 198 -17.93 3.67 20.28
CA PRO A 198 -17.50 2.33 20.69
C PRO A 198 -18.49 1.22 20.30
N ASP A 199 -19.79 1.49 20.40
CA ASP A 199 -20.84 0.51 20.06
C ASP A 199 -20.86 0.19 18.56
N ALA A 200 -20.60 1.18 17.69
CA ALA A 200 -20.48 0.97 16.26
C ALA A 200 -19.23 0.12 15.94
N VAL A 201 -18.10 0.40 16.59
CA VAL A 201 -16.87 -0.39 16.42
C VAL A 201 -17.06 -1.84 16.86
N VAL A 202 -17.80 -2.08 17.95
CA VAL A 202 -18.15 -3.45 18.38
C VAL A 202 -18.99 -4.16 17.31
N LYS A 203 -19.95 -3.49 16.69
CA LYS A 203 -20.74 -4.07 15.59
C LYS A 203 -19.90 -4.36 14.34
N LEU A 204 -18.87 -3.56 14.07
CA LEU A 204 -17.94 -3.75 12.95
C LEU A 204 -16.89 -4.84 13.17
N ALA A 205 -16.68 -5.28 14.41
CA ALA A 205 -15.66 -6.26 14.74
C ALA A 205 -15.71 -7.56 13.90
N PRO A 206 -16.88 -8.15 13.59
CA PRO A 206 -16.93 -9.32 12.70
C PRO A 206 -16.34 -9.04 11.32
N TRP A 207 -16.68 -7.90 10.71
CA TRP A 207 -16.18 -7.49 9.39
C TRP A 207 -14.67 -7.24 9.40
N SER A 208 -14.14 -6.60 10.45
CA SER A 208 -12.69 -6.39 10.57
C SER A 208 -11.93 -7.73 10.71
N LEU A 209 -12.51 -8.71 11.41
CA LEU A 209 -11.97 -10.06 11.52
C LEU A 209 -12.10 -10.85 10.20
N ASP A 210 -13.14 -10.64 9.41
CA ASP A 210 -13.26 -11.18 8.06
C ASP A 210 -12.16 -10.65 7.13
N LEU A 211 -11.88 -9.34 7.16
CA LEU A 211 -10.76 -8.77 6.42
C LEU A 211 -9.41 -9.33 6.89
N CYS A 212 -9.23 -9.58 8.19
CA CYS A 212 -8.04 -10.26 8.71
C CYS A 212 -7.91 -11.68 8.11
N ARG A 213 -8.99 -12.46 8.10
CA ARG A 213 -9.02 -13.81 7.50
C ARG A 213 -8.69 -13.76 6.01
N MET A 214 -9.27 -12.82 5.27
CA MET A 214 -9.00 -12.61 3.86
C MET A 214 -7.51 -12.30 3.62
N GLY A 215 -6.96 -11.31 4.33
CA GLY A 215 -5.55 -10.94 4.23
C GLY A 215 -4.59 -12.08 4.60
N ARG A 216 -4.91 -12.85 5.64
CA ARG A 216 -4.18 -14.07 6.02
C ARG A 216 -4.20 -15.12 4.90
N GLY A 217 -5.35 -15.32 4.27
CA GLY A 217 -5.51 -16.22 3.12
C GLY A 217 -4.60 -15.85 1.96
N MET A 218 -4.55 -14.55 1.60
CA MET A 218 -3.65 -14.03 0.57
C MET A 218 -2.17 -14.30 0.91
N LEU A 219 -1.75 -14.03 2.15
CA LEU A 219 -0.38 -14.30 2.61
C LEU A 219 -0.05 -15.80 2.63
N GLY A 220 -1.02 -16.64 3.04
CA GLY A 220 -0.89 -18.09 3.02
C GLY A 220 -0.71 -18.64 1.61
N ALA A 221 -1.53 -18.20 0.66
CA ALA A 221 -1.42 -18.56 -0.75
C ALA A 221 -0.07 -18.13 -1.34
N ALA A 222 0.37 -16.90 -1.07
CA ALA A 222 1.66 -16.41 -1.51
C ALA A 222 2.84 -17.24 -0.95
N ARG A 223 2.79 -17.64 0.32
CA ARG A 223 3.84 -18.48 0.94
C ARG A 223 3.86 -19.92 0.44
N HIS A 224 2.68 -20.48 0.15
CA HIS A 224 2.58 -21.81 -0.44
C HIS A 224 3.29 -21.86 -1.80
N THR A 225 3.16 -20.78 -2.57
CA THR A 225 3.76 -20.67 -3.90
C THR A 225 5.23 -20.23 -3.85
N VAL A 226 5.56 -19.21 -3.07
CA VAL A 226 6.90 -18.62 -2.98
C VAL A 226 7.39 -18.62 -1.53
N SER A 227 8.05 -19.70 -1.13
CA SER A 227 8.63 -19.78 0.22
C SER A 227 9.87 -18.87 0.38
N ARG A 228 10.61 -18.63 -0.70
CA ARG A 228 11.84 -17.81 -0.72
C ARG A 228 11.89 -16.93 -1.96
N PRO A 229 11.51 -15.64 -1.87
CA PRO A 229 11.51 -14.74 -3.00
C PRO A 229 12.94 -14.33 -3.38
N PRO A 230 13.18 -13.97 -4.65
CA PRO A 230 14.41 -13.30 -5.06
C PRO A 230 14.69 -12.05 -4.22
N ARG A 231 15.97 -11.78 -3.93
CA ARG A 231 16.36 -10.60 -3.11
C ARG A 231 15.88 -9.29 -3.72
N ASP A 232 15.78 -9.23 -5.04
CA ASP A 232 15.40 -8.02 -5.78
C ASP A 232 13.95 -7.61 -5.59
N ILE A 233 13.10 -8.55 -5.18
CA ILE A 233 11.68 -8.29 -4.90
C ILE A 233 11.34 -8.51 -3.43
N LEU A 234 12.32 -8.85 -2.57
CA LEU A 234 12.11 -9.15 -1.16
C LEU A 234 11.41 -8.02 -0.40
N ALA A 235 11.59 -6.76 -0.84
CA ALA A 235 10.95 -5.60 -0.23
C ALA A 235 9.41 -5.72 -0.21
N VAL A 236 8.78 -6.29 -1.25
CA VAL A 236 7.32 -6.46 -1.27
C VAL A 236 6.88 -7.55 -0.30
N PHE A 237 7.63 -8.66 -0.24
CA PHE A 237 7.33 -9.77 0.65
C PHE A 237 7.47 -9.41 2.13
N LEU A 238 8.37 -8.49 2.46
CA LEU A 238 8.52 -7.99 3.84
C LEU A 238 7.35 -7.11 4.30
N GLU A 239 6.49 -6.62 3.40
CA GLU A 239 5.23 -5.97 3.79
C GLU A 239 4.29 -6.93 4.52
N ALA A 240 4.39 -8.24 4.24
CA ALA A 240 3.64 -9.27 4.96
C ALA A 240 3.84 -9.15 6.49
N MET A 241 5.05 -8.86 6.96
CA MET A 241 5.29 -8.73 8.39
C MET A 241 4.48 -7.59 9.04
N ALA A 242 4.36 -6.45 8.35
CA ALA A 242 3.57 -5.33 8.84
C ALA A 242 2.08 -5.69 8.82
N ALA A 243 1.60 -6.33 7.74
CA ALA A 243 0.22 -6.76 7.62
C ALA A 243 -0.17 -7.77 8.71
N GLU A 244 0.67 -8.79 8.93
CA GLU A 244 0.44 -9.82 9.94
C GLU A 244 0.37 -9.28 11.36
N ARG A 245 1.15 -8.23 11.66
CA ARG A 245 1.07 -7.55 12.96
C ARG A 245 -0.32 -6.95 13.14
N THR A 246 -0.81 -6.20 12.15
CA THR A 246 -2.14 -5.60 12.20
C THR A 246 -3.21 -6.67 12.42
N PHE A 247 -3.18 -7.73 11.61
CA PHE A 247 -4.11 -8.86 11.76
C PHE A 247 -4.00 -9.50 13.15
N SER A 248 -2.79 -9.76 13.65
CA SER A 248 -2.58 -10.35 14.98
C SER A 248 -3.03 -9.46 16.13
N VAL A 249 -3.01 -8.12 15.99
CA VAL A 249 -3.56 -7.21 17.01
C VAL A 249 -5.08 -7.30 17.00
N LEU A 250 -5.70 -7.18 15.82
CA LEU A 250 -7.15 -7.25 15.66
C LEU A 250 -7.73 -8.60 16.10
N GLU A 251 -7.10 -9.71 15.70
CA GLU A 251 -7.51 -11.05 16.12
C GLU A 251 -7.45 -11.22 17.65
N ARG A 252 -6.49 -10.59 18.33
CA ARG A 252 -6.35 -10.66 19.80
C ARG A 252 -7.30 -9.74 20.55
N ASN A 253 -7.59 -8.57 19.99
CA ASN A 253 -8.47 -7.58 20.63
C ASN A 253 -9.95 -7.77 20.24
N GLY A 254 -10.26 -8.81 19.48
CA GLY A 254 -11.62 -9.14 19.05
C GLY A 254 -12.14 -8.29 17.89
N GLY A 255 -11.28 -7.69 17.07
CA GLY A 255 -11.66 -6.90 15.89
C GLY A 255 -11.84 -5.41 16.16
N ASN A 256 -11.37 -4.91 17.30
CA ASN A 256 -11.50 -3.50 17.67
C ASN A 256 -10.56 -2.61 16.84
N LEU A 257 -11.15 -1.84 15.93
CA LEU A 257 -10.45 -0.96 14.98
C LEU A 257 -9.90 0.34 15.60
N ILE A 258 -10.32 0.71 16.81
CA ILE A 258 -9.85 1.91 17.50
C ILE A 258 -8.87 1.60 18.65
N ASP A 259 -8.40 0.35 18.74
CA ASP A 259 -7.44 -0.06 19.76
C ASP A 259 -6.08 0.66 19.58
N PRO A 260 -5.59 1.39 20.61
CA PRO A 260 -4.30 2.07 20.56
C PRO A 260 -3.10 1.15 20.25
N ASP A 261 -3.18 -0.14 20.58
CA ASP A 261 -2.09 -1.09 20.32
C ASP A 261 -1.84 -1.30 18.81
N LEU A 262 -2.80 -0.96 17.93
CA LEU A 262 -2.62 -0.99 16.47
C LEU A 262 -1.50 -0.06 16.00
N HIS A 263 -1.37 1.10 16.63
CA HIS A 263 -0.39 2.13 16.28
C HIS A 263 0.85 2.12 17.17
N ARG A 264 0.92 1.21 18.14
CA ARG A 264 2.04 1.14 19.07
C ARG A 264 3.36 0.92 18.31
N PRO A 265 4.40 1.73 18.58
CA PRO A 265 5.71 1.55 17.98
C PRO A 265 6.26 0.13 18.23
N ASP A 266 7.08 -0.34 17.31
CA ASP A 266 7.70 -1.64 17.41
C ASP A 266 9.11 -1.69 16.83
N ASN A 267 9.77 -2.81 17.10
CA ASN A 267 11.10 -3.10 16.57
C ASN A 267 10.99 -3.77 15.18
N ARG A 268 10.17 -3.20 14.27
CA ARG A 268 9.97 -3.73 12.90
C ARG A 268 11.27 -4.05 12.19
N ALA A 269 12.26 -3.17 12.27
CA ALA A 269 13.56 -3.40 11.64
C ALA A 269 14.24 -4.69 12.15
N LEU A 270 14.22 -4.94 13.47
CA LEU A 270 14.78 -6.16 14.05
C LEU A 270 13.97 -7.40 13.65
N GLY A 271 12.63 -7.28 13.63
CA GLY A 271 11.75 -8.34 13.18
C GLY A 271 12.00 -8.75 11.72
N MET A 272 12.11 -7.79 10.81
CA MET A 272 12.42 -8.03 9.39
C MET A 272 13.79 -8.69 9.25
N THR A 273 14.82 -8.14 9.90
CA THR A 273 16.17 -8.71 9.89
C THR A 273 16.17 -10.17 10.35
N TRP A 274 15.46 -10.49 11.44
CA TRP A 274 15.36 -11.85 11.95
C TRP A 274 14.69 -12.82 10.98
N ARG A 275 13.61 -12.39 10.30
CA ARG A 275 12.93 -13.20 9.29
C ARG A 275 13.83 -13.46 8.09
N VAL A 276 14.48 -12.43 7.58
CA VAL A 276 15.41 -12.55 6.44
C VAL A 276 16.57 -13.49 6.77
N LEU A 277 17.16 -13.41 7.96
CA LEU A 277 18.22 -14.33 8.41
C LEU A 277 17.75 -15.79 8.49
N ARG A 278 16.47 -16.04 8.76
CA ARG A 278 15.86 -17.38 8.76
C ARG A 278 15.33 -17.81 7.40
N GLY A 279 15.52 -17.01 6.35
CA GLY A 279 15.00 -17.27 5.01
C GLY A 279 13.47 -17.28 4.97
N ARG A 280 12.83 -16.42 5.77
CA ARG A 280 11.38 -16.23 5.86
C ARG A 280 11.01 -14.79 5.51
N TRP A 281 9.74 -14.58 5.17
CA TRP A 281 9.12 -13.27 4.98
C TRP A 281 7.73 -13.26 5.62
#